data_AF-A0A9X2S387-F1
#
_entry.id   AF-A0A9X2S387-F1
#
_cell.length_a   1.000
_cell.length_b   1.000
_cell.length_c   1.000
_cell.angle_alpha   90.00
_cell.angle_beta   90.00
_cell.angle_gamma   90.00
#
_symmetry.space_group_name_H-M   'P 1'
#
loop_
_entity.id
_entity.type
_entity.pdbx_description
1 polymer ?
#
loop_
_entity_poly.entity_id
_entity_poly.type
_entity_poly.pdbx_seq_one_letter_code
_entity_poly.pdbx_strand_id
1 'polypeptide(L)' 'MKTRRWIWRQVEVGKIISKTRNIFVPIDGFRHSNFESVVKARDELANLFTEIFNCDVIVGIVDKDNKEINF' A
#
# COMPACT_ATOMS: atom_id res chain seq x y z
N MET A 1 3.84 -13.75 29.07
CA MET A 1 3.73 -13.86 27.60
C MET A 1 4.19 -12.52 27.02
N LYS A 2 5.27 -12.45 26.22
CA LYS A 2 5.71 -11.20 25.56
C LYS A 2 5.48 -11.34 24.05
N THR A 3 4.43 -10.71 23.55
CA THR A 3 4.19 -10.58 22.11
C THR A 3 5.29 -9.66 21.55
N ARG A 4 6.02 -10.12 20.53
CA ARG A 4 7.03 -9.28 19.86
C ARG A 4 6.33 -8.08 19.24
N ARG A 5 6.83 -6.87 19.50
CA ARG A 5 6.42 -5.68 18.74
C ARG A 5 6.93 -5.86 17.32
N TRP A 6 6.01 -6.04 16.38
CA TRP A 6 6.32 -6.05 14.96
C TRP A 6 6.68 -4.62 14.56
N ILE A 7 7.96 -4.40 14.31
CA ILE A 7 8.47 -3.13 13.78
C ILE A 7 8.82 -3.40 12.33
N TRP A 8 8.01 -2.88 11.42
CA TRP A 8 8.35 -2.83 10.00
C TRP A 8 9.56 -1.90 9.85
N ARG A 9 10.73 -2.46 9.55
CA ARG A 9 11.93 -1.67 9.21
C ARG A 9 12.16 -1.77 7.72
N GLN A 10 12.16 -0.62 7.07
CA GLN A 10 12.60 -0.49 5.69
C GLN A 10 14.12 -0.71 5.67
N VAL A 11 14.56 -1.80 5.04
CA VAL A 11 15.99 -2.06 4.78
C VAL A 11 16.50 -1.09 3.72
N GLU A 12 17.82 -0.98 3.57
CA GLU A 12 18.44 -0.06 2.60
C GLU A 12 17.92 -0.25 1.17
N VAL A 13 17.75 -1.52 0.76
CA VAL A 13 17.18 -1.91 -0.54
C VAL A 13 15.73 -1.45 -0.72
N GLY A 14 14.98 -1.27 0.36
CA GLY A 14 13.58 -0.85 0.31
C GLY A 14 13.39 0.66 0.24
N LYS A 15 14.45 1.47 0.32
CA LYS A 15 14.34 2.95 0.35
C LYS A 15 13.94 3.48 -1.03
N ILE A 16 13.06 4.48 -1.02
CA ILE A 16 12.77 5.27 -2.22
C ILE A 16 13.93 6.24 -2.42
N ILE A 17 14.55 6.19 -3.60
CA ILE A 17 15.65 7.05 -4.01
C ILE A 17 15.31 7.72 -5.34
N SER A 18 16.12 8.67 -5.80
CA SER A 18 15.90 9.40 -7.06
C SER A 18 15.84 8.49 -8.31
N LYS A 19 16.38 7.27 -8.23
CA LYS A 19 16.32 6.28 -9.32
C LYS A 19 15.10 5.35 -9.26
N THR A 20 14.28 5.42 -8.21
CA THR A 20 13.09 4.58 -8.06
C THR A 20 12.09 4.91 -9.16
N ARG A 21 11.61 3.88 -9.86
CA ARG A 21 10.63 4.00 -10.97
C ARG A 21 9.30 3.36 -10.67
N ASN A 22 9.31 2.29 -9.87
CA ASN A 22 8.11 1.54 -9.50
C ASN A 22 8.05 1.47 -7.97
N ILE A 23 6.88 1.72 -7.42
CA ILE A 23 6.63 1.71 -5.97
C ILE A 23 5.41 0.83 -5.72
N PHE A 24 5.50 -0.01 -4.69
CA PHE A 24 4.38 -0.77 -4.17
C PHE A 24 4.07 -0.25 -2.76
N VAL A 25 2.82 0.16 -2.53
CA VAL A 25 2.38 0.69 -1.23
C VAL A 25 1.26 -0.20 -0.68
N PRO A 26 1.55 -1.07 0.32
CA PRO A 26 0.50 -1.81 1.00
C PRO A 26 -0.25 -0.90 1.99
N ILE A 27 -1.58 -0.98 1.98
CA ILE A 27 -2.44 -0.37 3.00
C ILE A 27 -3.29 -1.49 3.60
N ASP A 28 -2.98 -1.86 4.83
CA ASP A 28 -3.64 -2.95 5.53
C ASP A 28 -4.79 -2.46 6.42
N GLY A 29 -5.86 -3.24 6.49
CA GLY A 29 -6.95 -3.03 7.41
C GLY A 29 -7.82 -4.27 7.62
N PHE A 30 -8.87 -4.10 8.41
CA PHE A 30 -9.79 -5.15 8.78
C PHE A 30 -11.16 -4.91 8.16
N ARG A 31 -11.67 -5.93 7.48
CA ARG A 31 -12.94 -5.89 6.73
C ARG A 31 -14.14 -5.43 7.57
N HIS A 32 -14.14 -5.78 8.86
CA HIS A 32 -15.23 -5.47 9.80
C HIS A 32 -14.91 -4.30 10.76
N SER A 33 -13.84 -3.53 10.52
CA SER A 33 -13.48 -2.40 11.39
C SER A 33 -13.24 -1.10 10.64
N ASN A 34 -12.37 -1.10 9.62
CA ASN A 34 -11.87 0.15 9.02
C ASN A 34 -11.70 0.05 7.49
N PHE A 35 -12.36 -0.91 6.85
CA PHE A 35 -12.25 -1.16 5.42
C PHE A 35 -12.54 0.08 4.57
N GLU A 36 -13.64 0.78 4.84
CA GLU A 36 -14.00 2.02 4.13
C GLU A 36 -12.90 3.09 4.23
N SER A 37 -12.29 3.24 5.41
CA SER A 37 -11.19 4.18 5.59
C SER A 37 -9.94 3.75 4.82
N VAL A 38 -9.66 2.45 4.74
CA VAL A 38 -8.54 1.91 3.95
C VAL A 38 -8.76 2.14 2.46
N VAL A 39 -9.96 1.87 1.95
CA VAL A 39 -10.31 2.10 0.54
C VAL A 39 -10.19 3.58 0.20
N LYS A 40 -10.70 4.47 1.05
CA LYS A 40 -10.55 5.93 0.85
C LYS A 40 -9.10 6.37 0.86
N ALA A 41 -8.30 5.90 1.81
CA ALA A 41 -6.88 6.24 1.88
C ALA A 41 -6.10 5.74 0.65
N ARG A 42 -6.44 4.55 0.13
CA ARG A 42 -5.89 4.01 -1.12
C ARG A 42 -6.21 4.92 -2.31
N ASP A 43 -7.47 5.32 -2.44
CA ASP A 43 -7.92 6.13 -3.58
C ASP A 43 -7.35 7.55 -3.51
N GLU A 44 -7.29 8.15 -2.32
CA GLU A 44 -6.63 9.44 -2.09
C GLU A 44 -5.15 9.40 -2.47
N LEU A 45 -4.43 8.37 -2.02
CA LEU A 45 -3.01 8.21 -2.33
C LEU A 45 -2.79 7.97 -3.83
N ALA A 46 -3.65 7.19 -4.48
CA ALA A 46 -3.59 6.96 -5.92
C ALA A 46 -3.75 8.27 -6.70
N ASN A 47 -4.74 9.09 -6.33
CA ASN A 47 -4.95 10.40 -6.95
C ASN A 47 -3.72 11.31 -6.76
N LEU A 48 -3.15 11.36 -5.55
CA LEU A 48 -1.94 12.15 -5.29
C LEU A 48 -0.74 11.69 -6.14
N PHE A 49 -0.59 10.38 -6.36
CA PHE A 49 0.48 9.88 -7.24
C PHE A 49 0.30 10.32 -8.69
N THR A 50 -0.93 10.26 -9.21
CA THR A 50 -1.22 10.74 -10.56
C THR A 50 -1.10 12.27 -10.66
N GLU A 51 -1.61 13.03 -9.70
CA GLU A 51 -1.60 14.50 -9.76
C GLU A 51 -0.20 15.11 -9.58
N ILE A 52 0.59 14.59 -8.63
CA ILE A 52 1.89 15.19 -8.29
C ILE A 52 3.01 14.63 -9.17
N PHE A 53 2.98 13.33 -9.47
CA PHE A 53 4.07 12.64 -10.16
C PHE A 53 3.72 12.20 -11.59
N ASN A 54 2.45 12.37 -12.02
CA ASN A 54 1.96 11.95 -13.32
C ASN A 54 2.26 10.46 -13.59
N CYS A 55 2.06 9.63 -12.56
CA CYS A 55 2.27 8.19 -12.60
C CYS A 55 1.02 7.43 -13.06
N ASP A 56 1.24 6.31 -13.74
CA ASP A 56 0.23 5.27 -13.93
C ASP A 56 0.07 4.50 -12.62
N VAL A 57 -1.14 4.48 -12.08
CA VAL A 57 -1.43 3.85 -10.78
C VAL A 57 -2.42 2.71 -10.95
N ILE A 58 -2.05 1.54 -10.43
CA ILE A 58 -2.92 0.35 -10.36
C ILE A 58 -3.30 0.15 -8.89
N VAL A 59 -4.60 0.05 -8.64
CA VAL A 59 -5.16 -0.22 -7.31
C VAL A 59 -5.90 -1.55 -7.30
N GLY A 60 -5.88 -2.23 -6.15
CA GLY A 60 -6.64 -3.45 -5.94
C GLY A 60 -6.84 -3.76 -4.46
N ILE A 61 -7.52 -4.86 -4.18
CA ILE A 61 -7.77 -5.35 -2.83
C ILE A 61 -7.41 -6.83 -2.81
N VAL A 62 -6.50 -7.21 -1.91
CA VAL A 62 -6.19 -8.61 -1.62
C VAL A 62 -6.95 -9.04 -0.37
N ASP A 63 -7.81 -10.04 -0.49
CA ASP A 63 -8.53 -10.63 0.64
C ASP A 63 -8.71 -12.15 0.47
N LYS A 64 -9.54 -12.76 1.34
CA LYS A 64 -9.77 -14.22 1.31
C LYS A 64 -10.37 -14.69 -0.03
N ASP A 65 -11.13 -13.82 -0.69
CA ASP A 65 -11.90 -14.11 -1.91
C ASP A 65 -11.07 -13.73 -3.16
N ASN A 66 -10.21 -12.71 -3.06
CA ASN A 66 -9.33 -12.23 -4.12
C ASN A 66 -7.87 -12.23 -3.63
N LYS A 67 -7.14 -13.32 -3.88
CA LYS A 67 -5.82 -13.55 -3.24
C LYS A 67 -4.63 -12.93 -3.95
N GLU A 68 -4.84 -12.41 -5.15
CA GLU A 68 -3.79 -11.88 -6.02
C GLU A 68 -4.29 -10.67 -6.80
N ILE A 69 -3.34 -9.82 -7.20
CA ILE A 69 -3.56 -8.70 -8.12
C ILE A 69 -2.50 -8.83 -9.20
N ASN A 70 -2.93 -8.68 -10.46
CA ASN A 70 -2.04 -8.64 -11.61
C ASN A 70 -1.71 -7.19 -11.94
N PHE A 71 -0.43 -6.91 -12.16
CA PHE A 71 0.13 -5.58 -12.48
C PHE A 71 0.79 -5.60 -13.86
#